data_AF-A0A9E2YY96-F1
#
_entry.id   AF-A0A9E2YY96-F1
#
_cell.length_a   1.000
_cell.length_b   1.000
_cell.length_c   1.000
_cell.angle_alpha   90.00
_cell.angle_beta   90.00
_cell.angle_gamma   90.00
#
_symmetry.space_group_name_H-M   'P 1'
#
loop_
_entity.id
_entity.type
_entity.pdbx_description
1 polymer ?
#
loop_
_entity_poly.entity_id
_entity_poly.type
_entity_poly.pdbx_seq_one_letter_code
_entity_poly.pdbx_strand_id
1 'polypeptide(L)' 'IIECDLAAEHSARNLYQEAATYCHGVKDYVSRDLFESLMKDEEGHIDFLETQLDLIARVGLELYTQKHIGGLEKED' A
#
# COMPACT_ATOMS: atom_id res chain seq x y z
N ILE A 1 3.44 12.51 -1.98
CA ILE A 1 3.98 11.22 -1.50
C ILE A 1 2.81 10.30 -1.25
N ILE A 2 2.08 10.42 -0.12
CA ILE A 2 0.95 9.51 0.21
C ILE A 2 -0.07 9.31 -0.93
N GLU A 3 -0.59 10.39 -1.55
CA GLU A 3 -1.54 10.26 -2.66
C GLU A 3 -0.92 9.63 -3.93
N CYS A 4 0.35 9.92 -4.19
CA CYS A 4 1.08 9.34 -5.32
C CYS A 4 1.33 7.85 -5.11
N ASP A 5 1.69 7.47 -3.88
CA ASP A 5 1.93 6.09 -3.50
C ASP A 5 0.60 5.32 -3.56
N LEU A 6 -0.50 5.89 -3.06
CA LEU A 6 -1.82 5.25 -3.13
C LEU A 6 -2.26 4.99 -4.58
N ALA A 7 -2.02 5.95 -5.48
CA ALA A 7 -2.30 5.76 -6.91
C ALA A 7 -1.43 4.64 -7.53
N ALA A 8 -0.17 4.52 -7.09
CA ALA A 8 0.72 3.46 -7.52
C ALA A 8 0.25 2.09 -6.99
N GLU A 9 -0.16 2.01 -5.72
CA GLU A 9 -0.65 0.77 -5.10
C GLU A 9 -1.93 0.27 -5.78
N HIS A 10 -2.89 1.16 -6.09
CA HIS A 10 -4.06 0.76 -6.87
C HIS A 10 -3.69 0.22 -8.26
N SER A 11 -2.67 0.81 -8.89
CA SER A 11 -2.18 0.35 -10.20
C SER A 11 -1.51 -1.04 -10.07
N ALA A 12 -0.71 -1.27 -9.04
CA ALA A 12 -0.07 -2.54 -8.75
C ALA A 12 -1.10 -3.64 -8.44
N ARG A 13 -2.08 -3.36 -7.57
CA ARG A 13 -3.19 -4.26 -7.26
C ARG A 13 -3.94 -4.70 -8.53
N ASN A 14 -4.28 -3.75 -9.41
CA ASN A 14 -4.98 -4.06 -10.67
C ASN A 14 -4.12 -4.93 -11.60
N LEU A 15 -2.82 -4.64 -11.70
CA LEU A 15 -1.88 -5.45 -12.48
C LEU A 15 -1.80 -6.89 -11.94
N TYR A 16 -1.70 -7.08 -10.63
CA TYR A 16 -1.63 -8.41 -10.04
C TYR A 16 -2.94 -9.18 -10.19
N GLN A 17 -4.09 -8.51 -10.11
CA GLN A 17 -5.38 -9.11 -10.41
C GLN A 17 -5.44 -9.65 -11.85
N GLU A 18 -4.99 -8.87 -12.83
CA GLU A 18 -4.94 -9.28 -14.24
C GLU A 18 -3.97 -10.46 -14.43
N ALA A 19 -2.78 -10.38 -13.82
CA ALA A 19 -1.76 -11.42 -13.90
C ALA A 19 -2.22 -12.75 -13.28
N ALA A 20 -2.84 -12.71 -12.09
CA ALA A 20 -3.43 -13.89 -11.45
C ALA A 20 -4.52 -14.52 -12.34
N THR A 21 -5.38 -13.70 -12.94
CA THR A 21 -6.44 -14.14 -13.86
C THR A 21 -5.86 -14.83 -15.10
N TYR A 22 -4.81 -14.25 -15.69
CA TYR A 22 -4.12 -14.85 -16.83
C TYR A 22 -3.48 -16.19 -16.48
N CYS A 23 -2.71 -16.25 -15.39
CA CYS A 23 -2.06 -17.46 -14.90
C CYS A 23 -3.09 -18.58 -14.65
N HIS A 24 -4.24 -18.25 -14.05
CA HIS A 24 -5.34 -19.19 -13.88
C HIS A 24 -5.87 -19.72 -15.24
N GLY A 25 -6.06 -18.84 -16.22
CA GLY A 25 -6.55 -19.21 -17.56
C GLY A 25 -5.63 -20.19 -18.30
N VAL A 26 -4.32 -20.11 -18.08
CA VAL A 26 -3.32 -21.05 -18.65
C VAL A 26 -2.95 -22.19 -17.71
N LYS A 27 -3.64 -22.33 -16.57
CA LYS A 27 -3.42 -23.36 -15.54
C LYS A 27 -2.03 -23.31 -14.89
N ASP A 28 -1.40 -22.14 -14.86
CA ASP A 28 -0.21 -21.87 -14.06
C ASP A 28 -0.62 -21.46 -12.64
N TYR A 29 -0.84 -22.46 -11.79
CA TYR A 29 -1.34 -22.22 -10.44
C TYR A 29 -0.28 -21.63 -9.50
N VAL A 30 1.00 -21.93 -9.72
CA VAL A 30 2.07 -21.43 -8.84
C VAL A 30 2.27 -19.93 -9.04
N SER A 31 2.31 -19.46 -10.29
CA SER A 31 2.39 -18.01 -10.54
C SER A 31 1.10 -17.28 -10.15
N ARG A 32 -0.08 -17.91 -10.32
CA ARG A 32 -1.34 -17.36 -9.82
C ARG A 32 -1.25 -17.09 -8.32
N ASP A 33 -0.83 -18.06 -7.53
CA ASP A 33 -0.78 -17.94 -6.07
C ASP A 33 0.21 -16.86 -5.63
N LEU A 34 1.32 -16.68 -6.36
CA LEU A 34 2.25 -15.57 -6.16
C LEU A 34 1.58 -14.21 -6.42
N PHE A 35 0.85 -14.05 -7.53
CA PHE A 35 0.16 -12.79 -7.81
C PHE A 35 -0.98 -12.52 -6.84
N GLU A 36 -1.70 -13.54 -6.38
CA GLU A 36 -2.70 -13.40 -5.32
C GLU A 36 -2.08 -12.97 -3.99
N SER A 37 -0.90 -13.49 -3.62
CA SER A 37 -0.21 -13.06 -2.39
C SER A 37 0.26 -11.61 -2.50
N LEU A 38 0.85 -11.22 -3.63
CA LEU A 38 1.28 -9.83 -3.84
C LEU A 38 0.08 -8.87 -3.87
N MET A 39 -1.02 -9.24 -4.53
CA MET A 39 -2.25 -8.44 -4.53
C MET A 39 -2.77 -8.19 -3.10
N LYS A 40 -2.69 -9.19 -2.23
CA LYS A 40 -3.08 -9.05 -0.82
C LYS A 40 -2.13 -8.12 -0.05
N ASP A 41 -0.84 -8.15 -0.34
CA ASP A 41 0.12 -7.23 0.27
C ASP A 41 -0.19 -5.77 -0.14
N GLU A 42 -0.49 -5.52 -1.41
CA GLU A 42 -0.88 -4.16 -1.86
C GLU A 42 -2.22 -3.71 -1.28
N GLU A 43 -3.17 -4.61 -1.02
CA GLU A 43 -4.39 -4.25 -0.28
C GLU A 43 -4.09 -3.78 1.16
N GLY A 44 -3.06 -4.35 1.80
CA GLY A 44 -2.56 -3.87 3.08
C GLY A 44 -1.88 -2.51 2.99
N HIS A 45 -1.12 -2.25 1.92
CA HIS A 45 -0.52 -0.94 1.67
C HIS A 45 -1.58 0.14 1.38
N ILE A 46 -2.61 -0.19 0.59
CA ILE A 46 -3.76 0.69 0.32
C ILE A 46 -4.45 1.06 1.63
N ASP A 47 -4.81 0.09 2.46
CA ASP A 47 -5.48 0.32 3.76
C ASP A 47 -4.65 1.25 4.67
N PHE A 48 -3.34 1.03 4.72
CA PHE A 48 -2.44 1.91 5.45
C PHE A 48 -2.49 3.34 4.90
N LEU A 49 -2.30 3.53 3.59
CA LEU A 49 -2.24 4.86 2.98
C LEU A 49 -3.57 5.62 3.10
N GLU A 50 -4.70 4.93 2.91
CA GLU A 50 -6.05 5.48 3.13
C GLU A 50 -6.24 5.91 4.59
N THR A 51 -5.76 5.09 5.55
CA THR A 51 -5.77 5.44 6.98
C THR A 51 -4.96 6.70 7.26
N GLN A 52 -3.78 6.85 6.63
CA GLN A 52 -2.96 8.04 6.80
C GLN A 52 -3.65 9.29 6.23
N LEU A 53 -4.31 9.19 5.07
CA LEU A 53 -5.07 10.28 4.47
C LEU A 53 -6.28 10.69 5.33
N ASP A 54 -7.03 9.72 5.85
CA ASP A 54 -8.15 9.98 6.78
C ASP A 54 -7.64 10.69 8.05
N LEU A 55 -6.51 10.24 8.59
CA LEU A 55 -5.91 10.90 9.76
C LEU A 55 -5.51 12.35 9.45
N ILE A 56 -4.85 12.60 8.31
CA ILE A 56 -4.51 13.97 7.86
C ILE A 56 -5.77 14.82 7.73
N ALA A 57 -6.86 14.29 7.15
CA ALA A 57 -8.12 15.00 7.01
C ALA A 57 -8.75 15.37 8.36
N ARG A 58 -8.58 14.52 9.38
CA ARG A 58 -9.15 14.74 10.72
C ARG A 58 -8.35 15.69 11.59
N VAL A 59 -7.01 15.62 11.56
CA VAL A 59 -6.15 16.38 12.47
C VAL A 59 -5.39 17.53 11.81
N GLY A 60 -5.38 17.60 10.49
CA GLY A 60 -4.56 18.55 9.74
C GLY A 60 -3.13 18.07 9.50
N LEU A 61 -2.50 18.59 8.46
CA LEU A 61 -1.18 18.16 8.00
C LEU A 61 -0.09 18.45 9.04
N GLU A 62 -0.19 19.57 9.76
CA GLU A 62 0.81 20.00 10.74
C GLU A 62 0.86 19.04 11.93
N LEU A 63 -0.30 18.63 12.47
CA LEU A 63 -0.34 17.69 13.59
C LEU A 63 0.07 16.28 13.17
N TYR A 64 -0.34 15.85 11.97
CA TYR A 64 0.09 14.58 11.40
C TYR A 64 1.62 14.54 11.24
N THR A 65 2.21 15.54 10.61
CA THR A 65 3.67 15.58 10.35
C THR A 65 4.46 15.71 11.64
N GLN A 66 4.03 16.55 12.60
CA GLN A 66 4.67 16.66 13.91
C GLN A 66 4.81 15.31 14.62
N LYS A 67 3.78 14.46 14.55
CA LYS A 67 3.79 13.11 15.15
C LYS A 67 4.84 12.18 14.51
N HIS A 68 5.24 12.43 13.27
CA HIS A 68 6.10 11.56 12.47
C HIS A 68 7.53 12.12 12.26
N ILE A 69 7.93 13.18 12.95
CA ILE A 69 9.30 13.73 12.90
C ILE A 69 10.34 12.74 13.45
N GLY A 70 9.94 11.87 14.40
CA GLY A 70 10.87 11.03 15.17
C GLY A 70 11.32 11.69 16.47
N GLY A 71 12.23 11.04 17.19
CA GLY A 71 12.83 11.57 18.41
C GLY A 71 14.19 12.23 18.15
N LEU A 72 14.64 13.07 19.08
CA LEU A 72 16.05 13.47 19.11
C LEU A 72 16.86 12.30 19.68
N GLU A 73 17.87 11.83 18.94
CA GLU A 73 18.88 10.92 19.49
C GLU A 73 19.52 11.61 20.70
N LYS A 74 19.48 10.96 21.86
CA LYS A 74 20.32 11.37 22.98
C LYS A 74 21.69 10.75 22.75
N GLU A 75 22.70 11.59 22.56
CA GLU A 75 24.09 11.17 22.77
C GLU A 75 24.24 10.92 24.28
N ASP A 76 24.27 9.64 24.68
CA ASP A 76 24.76 9.20 25.99
C ASP A 76 26.28 8.97 25.94
#